data_AF-A0A936NPD7-F1
#
_entry.id   AF-A0A936NPD7-F1
#
_cell.length_a   1.000
_cell.length_b   1.000
_cell.length_c   1.000
_cell.angle_alpha   90.00
_cell.angle_beta   90.00
_cell.angle_gamma   90.00
#
_symmetry.space_group_name_H-M   'P 1'
#
loop_
_entity.id
_entity.type
_entity.pdbx_description
1 polymer ?
#
loop_
_entity_poly.entity_id
_entity_poly.type
_entity_poly.pdbx_seq_one_letter_code
_entity_poly.pdbx_strand_id
1 'polypeptide(L)'
;MTYRAGVQSIFGGEYDQATCAHNHIRTVHPDLCCFSDCLTGLSLFTGQAQGQKDIAAFRENQCVNCHSGLTEPVYQVNRYLEWHFSKHHDKGVSCDKCHGGDPAARNKNAAHKGVLKSSDRNSRLFTWNQPDTCRSCHQGVTNAFTQSNHYIKLKGAGLGPSCNTCHIHMASKVLYSPDEVSSHCANCHNTVNGLLMPRPDIPETAKENVMAFQRVDFVTEWSGLLLAEAQRRGLNVLEENRSLDESKALLTSAKIQWHTFYMQNVRKQADDAFLKAVKARDSLRRKLSR
;
A
#
# COMPACT_ATOMS: atom_id res chain seq x y z
N MET A 1 -1.21 -65.57 -20.89
CA MET A 1 -0.69 -64.87 -22.07
C MET A 1 0.27 -63.80 -21.61
N THR A 2 1.54 -64.06 -21.87
CA THR A 2 2.72 -63.22 -21.63
C THR A 2 2.81 -62.10 -22.66
N TYR A 3 3.20 -60.89 -22.25
CA TYR A 3 4.04 -60.01 -23.08
C TYR A 3 4.93 -59.12 -22.18
N ARG A 4 6.23 -59.47 -22.16
CA ARG A 4 7.39 -58.58 -21.91
C ARG A 4 7.62 -57.79 -23.20
N ALA A 5 7.95 -56.50 -23.22
CA ALA A 5 9.28 -55.83 -23.12
C ALA A 5 9.11 -54.59 -24.03
N GLY A 6 9.71 -53.42 -23.88
CA GLY A 6 10.84 -52.93 -23.10
C GLY A 6 11.48 -51.81 -23.95
N VAL A 7 11.88 -50.69 -23.35
CA VAL A 7 12.97 -49.85 -23.88
C VAL A 7 13.69 -49.23 -22.68
N GLN A 8 14.96 -49.61 -22.54
CA GLN A 8 15.94 -48.99 -21.66
C GLN A 8 16.39 -47.65 -22.25
N SER A 9 16.63 -46.67 -21.37
CA SER A 9 17.56 -45.57 -21.63
C SER A 9 18.37 -45.35 -20.35
N ILE A 10 19.67 -45.60 -20.46
CA ILE A 10 20.71 -45.28 -19.48
C ILE A 10 21.70 -44.36 -20.19
N PHE A 11 22.17 -43.35 -19.48
CA PHE A 11 23.27 -42.37 -19.66
C PHE A 11 22.66 -40.99 -19.35
N GLY A 12 23.01 -40.27 -18.29
CA GLY A 12 24.30 -40.10 -17.61
C GLY A 12 24.55 -38.59 -17.58
N GLY A 13 24.54 -37.96 -16.40
CA GLY A 13 24.76 -36.52 -16.27
C GLY A 13 24.54 -36.07 -14.83
N GLU A 14 25.63 -35.66 -14.17
CA GLU A 14 25.74 -35.26 -12.78
C GLU A 14 24.86 -34.06 -12.40
N TYR A 15 24.35 -34.10 -11.17
CA TYR A 15 23.63 -33.00 -10.54
C TYR A 15 24.61 -31.94 -10.04
N ASP A 16 24.70 -30.81 -10.75
CA ASP A 16 25.41 -29.63 -10.28
C ASP A 16 24.44 -28.73 -9.49
N GLN A 17 24.61 -28.68 -8.17
CA GLN A 17 23.82 -27.85 -7.27
C GLN A 17 24.41 -26.43 -7.20
N ALA A 18 24.01 -25.55 -8.11
CA ALA A 18 24.25 -24.12 -7.98
C ALA A 18 23.07 -23.44 -7.25
N THR A 19 23.19 -23.25 -5.94
CA THR A 19 22.29 -22.41 -5.14
C THR A 19 22.92 -21.02 -4.95
N CYS A 20 22.41 -20.02 -5.67
CA CYS A 20 22.64 -18.60 -5.37
C CYS A 20 21.57 -18.12 -4.38
N ALA A 21 21.87 -18.19 -3.08
CA ALA A 21 21.12 -17.49 -2.04
C ALA A 21 21.90 -16.24 -1.61
N HIS A 22 21.45 -15.06 -2.05
CA HIS A 22 21.94 -13.78 -1.53
C HIS A 22 21.30 -13.51 -0.18
N ASN A 23 22.07 -13.67 0.90
CA ASN A 23 21.71 -13.22 2.23
C ASN A 23 22.60 -12.03 2.61
N HIS A 24 21.96 -10.93 3.00
CA HIS A 24 22.62 -9.72 3.49
C HIS A 24 23.18 -9.96 4.90
N ILE A 25 24.50 -10.00 5.05
CA ILE A 25 25.16 -9.69 6.33
C ILE A 25 26.39 -8.83 6.05
N ARG A 26 26.37 -7.61 6.61
CA ARG A 26 27.48 -6.66 6.59
C ARG A 26 28.67 -7.25 7.35
N THR A 27 29.83 -7.16 6.72
CA THR A 27 31.14 -7.45 7.29
C THR A 27 31.48 -6.48 8.43
N VAL A 28 31.79 -7.03 9.59
CA VAL A 28 32.56 -6.38 10.67
C VAL A 28 33.85 -7.16 10.82
N HIS A 29 34.96 -6.41 10.87
CA HIS A 29 36.33 -6.89 10.90
C HIS A 29 36.62 -7.83 12.10
N PRO A 30 37.51 -8.83 11.94
CA PRO A 30 38.04 -9.60 13.05
C PRO A 30 39.24 -8.86 13.65
N ASP A 31 39.32 -8.76 14.98
CA ASP A 31 40.51 -9.07 15.77
C ASP A 31 40.34 -8.64 17.24
N LEU A 32 40.90 -9.46 18.12
CA LEU A 32 41.07 -9.30 19.58
C LEU A 32 39.90 -9.73 20.50
N CYS A 33 39.85 -11.05 20.69
CA CYS A 33 39.52 -11.62 22.00
C CYS A 33 40.65 -11.31 23.01
N CYS A 34 40.32 -10.60 24.09
CA CYS A 34 41.02 -10.76 25.38
C CYS A 34 39.97 -10.92 26.47
N PHE A 35 39.86 -12.15 26.99
CA PHE A 35 39.11 -12.53 28.17
C PHE A 35 39.91 -12.11 29.42
N SER A 36 39.48 -11.05 30.10
CA SER A 36 39.54 -10.91 31.56
C SER A 36 38.87 -9.61 31.96
N ASP A 37 37.85 -9.77 32.81
CA ASP A 37 37.39 -8.85 33.86
C ASP A 37 35.87 -8.93 33.96
N CYS A 38 35.47 -10.06 34.55
CA CYS A 38 34.18 -10.22 35.19
C CYS A 38 34.21 -9.43 36.51
N LEU A 39 33.09 -8.79 36.86
CA LEU A 39 32.78 -8.11 38.13
C LEU A 39 33.20 -6.63 38.20
N THR A 40 32.34 -5.73 37.74
CA THR A 40 31.64 -4.71 38.57
C THR A 40 30.94 -3.72 37.66
N GLY A 41 29.61 -3.76 37.66
CA GLY A 41 28.83 -2.88 36.80
C GLY A 41 27.35 -3.23 36.84
N LEU A 42 26.75 -3.19 38.02
CA LEU A 42 25.30 -3.20 38.18
C LEU A 42 24.75 -1.83 37.71
N SER A 43 24.89 -1.55 36.41
CA SER A 43 24.18 -0.45 35.78
C SER A 43 22.74 -0.90 35.64
N LEU A 44 21.90 -0.37 36.53
CA LEU A 44 20.46 -0.32 36.36
C LEU A 44 20.18 0.20 34.95
N PHE A 45 19.96 -0.70 34.01
CA PHE A 45 19.23 -0.38 32.80
C PHE A 45 17.82 -0.01 33.27
N THR A 46 17.62 1.27 33.57
CA THR A 46 16.31 1.88 33.45
C THR A 46 15.99 1.83 31.97
N GLY A 47 15.52 0.67 31.51
CA GLY A 47 14.75 0.56 30.30
C GLY A 47 13.56 1.48 30.49
N GLN A 48 13.70 2.73 30.07
CA GLN A 48 12.55 3.49 29.65
C GLN A 48 11.98 2.66 28.51
N ALA A 49 10.98 1.83 28.86
CA ALA A 49 9.98 1.40 27.91
C ALA A 49 9.56 2.70 27.23
N GLN A 50 10.04 2.89 26.00
CA GLN A 50 9.64 3.98 25.15
C GLN A 50 8.17 3.69 24.85
N GLY A 51 7.28 4.04 25.79
CA GLY A 51 5.86 3.97 25.61
C GLY A 51 5.58 4.68 24.31
N GLN A 52 4.99 3.94 23.36
CA GLN A 52 4.47 4.48 22.12
C GLN A 52 3.86 5.84 22.45
N LYS A 53 4.37 6.91 21.81
CA LYS A 53 3.69 8.19 21.88
C LYS A 53 2.38 7.99 21.14
N ASP A 54 1.33 7.62 21.88
CA ASP A 54 -0.02 7.74 21.40
C ASP A 54 -0.16 9.16 20.85
N ILE A 55 -0.55 9.25 19.58
CA ILE A 55 -0.71 10.54 18.92
C ILE A 55 -1.67 11.35 19.80
N ALA A 56 -1.33 12.61 20.10
CA ALA A 56 -2.13 13.48 20.95
C ALA A 56 -3.63 13.46 20.63
N ALA A 57 -3.97 13.21 19.36
CA ALA A 57 -5.31 13.05 18.83
C ALA A 57 -6.13 11.90 19.45
N PHE A 58 -5.49 10.87 20.01
CA PHE A 58 -6.18 9.69 20.55
C PHE A 58 -6.29 9.65 22.07
N ARG A 59 -5.62 10.57 22.79
CA ARG A 59 -5.58 10.55 24.27
C ARG A 59 -6.96 10.50 24.93
N GLU A 60 -7.94 11.21 24.36
CA GLU A 60 -9.30 11.24 24.88
C GLU A 60 -10.23 10.19 24.24
N ASN A 61 -9.75 9.42 23.27
CA ASN A 61 -10.56 8.46 22.53
C ASN A 61 -10.61 7.11 23.26
N GLN A 62 -11.75 6.83 23.90
CA GLN A 62 -11.98 5.62 24.68
C GLN A 62 -12.03 4.35 23.82
N CYS A 63 -12.36 4.44 22.53
CA CYS A 63 -12.24 3.29 21.64
C CYS A 63 -10.78 2.85 21.54
N VAL A 64 -9.87 3.80 21.27
CA VAL A 64 -8.43 3.52 21.17
C VAL A 64 -7.87 3.10 22.52
N ASN A 65 -8.15 3.87 23.58
CA ASN A 65 -7.59 3.62 24.91
C ASN A 65 -7.98 2.26 25.49
N CYS A 66 -9.24 1.83 25.30
CA CYS A 66 -9.68 0.54 25.80
C CYS A 66 -9.20 -0.60 24.89
N HIS A 67 -9.25 -0.42 23.56
CA HIS A 67 -8.87 -1.47 22.62
C HIS A 67 -7.36 -1.69 22.49
N SER A 68 -6.53 -0.70 22.85
CA SER A 68 -5.08 -0.84 22.87
C SER A 68 -4.58 -1.82 23.94
N GLY A 69 -5.34 -1.97 25.04
CA GLY A 69 -5.02 -2.85 26.15
C GLY A 69 -5.67 -4.25 26.06
N LEU A 70 -6.38 -4.56 24.98
CA LEU A 70 -7.01 -5.88 24.82
C LEU A 70 -5.95 -6.94 24.50
N THR A 71 -6.05 -8.08 25.16
CA THR A 71 -5.30 -9.29 24.82
C THR A 71 -6.17 -10.34 24.11
N GLU A 72 -7.50 -10.22 24.23
CA GLU A 72 -8.49 -11.08 23.58
C GLU A 72 -9.76 -10.28 23.22
N PRO A 73 -10.53 -10.70 22.20
CA PRO A 73 -10.25 -11.83 21.33
C PRO A 73 -9.15 -11.52 20.30
N VAL A 74 -8.32 -12.50 19.92
CA VAL A 74 -7.21 -12.36 18.95
C VAL A 74 -7.61 -11.58 17.69
N TYR A 75 -8.80 -11.83 17.14
CA TYR A 75 -9.28 -11.14 15.95
C TYR A 75 -9.31 -9.61 16.15
N GLN A 76 -9.90 -9.13 17.26
CA GLN A 76 -10.03 -7.71 17.56
C GLN A 76 -8.69 -7.07 17.86
N VAL A 77 -7.81 -7.77 18.59
CA VAL A 77 -6.44 -7.32 18.86
C VAL A 77 -5.67 -7.15 17.55
N ASN A 78 -5.74 -8.12 16.65
CA ASN A 78 -5.09 -8.02 15.33
C ASN A 78 -5.66 -6.86 14.51
N ARG A 79 -6.97 -6.62 14.52
CA ARG A 79 -7.57 -5.47 13.82
C ARG A 79 -7.13 -4.13 14.43
N TYR A 80 -7.00 -4.05 15.75
CA TYR A 80 -6.44 -2.87 16.40
C TYR A 80 -5.00 -2.63 15.94
N LEU A 81 -4.15 -3.66 15.91
CA LEU A 81 -2.76 -3.54 15.48
C LEU A 81 -2.64 -3.15 14.00
N GLU A 82 -3.43 -3.76 13.12
CA GLU A 82 -3.49 -3.36 11.71
C GLU A 82 -3.88 -1.89 11.54
N TRP A 83 -4.83 -1.38 12.32
CA TRP A 83 -5.17 0.04 12.34
C TRP A 83 -4.02 0.88 12.89
N HIS A 84 -3.41 0.47 14.01
CA HIS A 84 -2.34 1.20 14.68
C HIS A 84 -1.12 1.42 13.77
N PHE A 85 -0.80 0.45 12.92
CA PHE A 85 0.29 0.56 11.93
C PHE A 85 -0.17 1.12 10.57
N SER A 86 -1.40 1.61 10.45
CA SER A 86 -1.95 2.12 9.20
C SER A 86 -1.69 3.62 9.00
N LYS A 87 -1.82 4.08 7.74
CA LYS A 87 -1.83 5.51 7.43
C LYS A 87 -3.02 6.25 8.03
N HIS A 88 -4.11 5.57 8.35
CA HIS A 88 -5.25 6.18 9.03
C HIS A 88 -4.89 6.57 10.47
N HIS A 89 -4.15 5.71 11.19
CA HIS A 89 -3.59 6.06 12.50
C HIS A 89 -2.64 7.26 12.37
N ASP A 90 -1.68 7.22 11.43
CA ASP A 90 -0.73 8.32 11.19
C ASP A 90 -1.40 9.68 10.93
N LYS A 91 -2.65 9.66 10.45
CA LYS A 91 -3.47 10.85 10.13
C LYS A 91 -4.51 11.19 11.20
N GLY A 92 -4.51 10.52 12.35
CA GLY A 92 -5.44 10.81 13.44
C GLY A 92 -6.87 10.31 13.21
N VAL A 93 -7.07 9.36 12.29
CA VAL A 93 -8.40 8.78 12.02
C VAL A 93 -8.66 7.65 13.02
N SER A 94 -9.51 7.93 14.01
CA SER A 94 -9.89 7.00 15.06
C SER A 94 -10.99 6.01 14.62
N CYS A 95 -11.21 4.96 15.42
CA CYS A 95 -12.14 3.87 15.15
C CYS A 95 -13.57 4.37 14.85
N ASP A 96 -14.04 5.38 15.58
CA ASP A 96 -15.39 5.95 15.48
C ASP A 96 -15.68 6.58 14.11
N LYS A 97 -14.65 7.06 13.40
CA LYS A 97 -14.82 7.66 12.07
C LYS A 97 -15.33 6.64 11.04
N CYS A 98 -14.96 5.37 11.23
CA CYS A 98 -15.35 4.26 10.37
C CYS A 98 -16.51 3.45 10.97
N HIS A 99 -16.39 3.08 12.25
CA HIS A 99 -17.32 2.17 12.93
C HIS A 99 -18.52 2.87 13.60
N GLY A 100 -18.43 4.17 13.88
CA GLY A 100 -19.37 4.88 14.74
C GLY A 100 -19.12 4.65 16.23
N GLY A 101 -20.17 4.76 17.04
CA GLY A 101 -20.06 4.71 18.50
C GLY A 101 -19.69 6.04 19.13
N ASP A 102 -19.48 6.02 20.43
CA ASP A 102 -19.13 7.19 21.23
C ASP A 102 -17.67 7.09 21.73
N PRO A 103 -16.72 7.83 21.13
CA PRO A 103 -15.33 7.79 21.56
C PRO A 103 -15.08 8.49 22.90
N ALA A 104 -16.04 9.22 23.47
CA ALA A 104 -15.88 9.84 24.80
C ALA A 104 -16.40 8.93 25.93
N ALA A 105 -17.23 7.94 25.61
CA ALA A 105 -17.82 7.06 26.61
C ALA A 105 -16.81 6.05 27.15
N ARG A 106 -16.60 6.05 28.48
CA ARG A 106 -15.72 5.08 29.17
C ARG A 106 -16.34 3.70 29.35
N ASN A 107 -17.67 3.62 29.32
CA ASN A 107 -18.37 2.35 29.52
C ASN A 107 -18.62 1.66 28.18
N LYS A 108 -18.41 0.34 28.14
CA LYS A 108 -18.50 -0.48 26.93
C LYS A 108 -19.83 -0.31 26.18
N ASN A 109 -20.95 -0.31 26.89
CA ASN A 109 -22.28 -0.32 26.25
C ASN A 109 -22.59 1.03 25.59
N ALA A 110 -22.25 2.15 26.22
CA ALA A 110 -22.42 3.47 25.64
C ALA A 110 -21.43 3.70 24.48
N ALA A 111 -20.17 3.31 24.65
CA ALA A 111 -19.15 3.44 23.60
C ALA A 111 -19.54 2.68 22.32
N HIS A 112 -20.09 1.47 22.47
CA HIS A 112 -20.50 0.64 21.34
C HIS A 112 -21.94 0.90 20.86
N LYS A 113 -22.65 1.88 21.41
CA LYS A 113 -24.03 2.16 20.98
C LYS A 113 -24.04 2.54 19.49
N GLY A 114 -24.74 1.73 18.68
CA GLY A 114 -24.82 1.92 17.23
C GLY A 114 -23.62 1.40 16.43
N VAL A 115 -22.64 0.77 17.08
CA VAL A 115 -21.56 0.06 16.38
C VAL A 115 -22.09 -1.28 15.87
N LEU A 116 -22.14 -1.43 14.56
CA LEU A 116 -22.70 -2.62 13.90
C LEU A 116 -21.59 -3.47 13.27
N LYS A 117 -21.78 -4.80 13.29
CA LYS A 117 -20.91 -5.75 12.58
C LYS A 117 -20.87 -5.39 11.09
N SER A 118 -19.73 -5.58 10.43
CA SER A 118 -19.58 -5.27 9.00
C SER A 118 -20.49 -6.10 8.07
N SER A 119 -21.06 -7.20 8.56
CA SER A 119 -22.06 -8.02 7.86
C SER A 119 -23.49 -7.50 7.99
N ASP A 120 -23.75 -6.57 8.91
CA ASP A 120 -25.06 -5.93 9.08
C ASP A 120 -25.31 -4.94 7.95
N ARG A 121 -26.52 -4.97 7.37
CA ARG A 121 -26.84 -4.12 6.23
C ARG A 121 -26.80 -2.62 6.52
N ASN A 122 -27.04 -2.25 7.78
CA ASN A 122 -27.05 -0.89 8.25
C ASN A 122 -25.67 -0.43 8.74
N SER A 123 -24.66 -1.31 8.75
CA SER A 123 -23.31 -0.94 9.14
C SER A 123 -22.70 0.02 8.12
N ARG A 124 -22.00 1.03 8.62
CA ARG A 124 -21.15 1.94 7.83
C ARG A 124 -20.11 1.18 7.00
N LEU A 125 -19.73 -0.02 7.45
CA LEU A 125 -18.70 -0.85 6.82
C LEU A 125 -19.26 -1.98 5.96
N PHE A 126 -20.58 -2.06 5.82
CA PHE A 126 -21.19 -2.98 4.88
C PHE A 126 -20.80 -2.61 3.45
N THR A 127 -20.59 -3.60 2.59
CA THR A 127 -19.89 -3.44 1.29
C THR A 127 -20.39 -2.26 0.42
N TRP A 128 -21.70 -2.10 0.27
CA TRP A 128 -22.40 -1.01 -0.45
C TRP A 128 -22.51 0.33 0.30
N ASN A 129 -22.16 0.37 1.59
CA ASN A 129 -22.08 1.60 2.40
C ASN A 129 -20.62 2.10 2.53
N GLN A 130 -19.63 1.24 2.28
CA GLN A 130 -18.22 1.61 2.34
C GLN A 130 -17.85 2.83 1.48
N PRO A 131 -18.35 2.99 0.23
CA PRO A 131 -18.04 4.18 -0.55
C PRO A 131 -18.43 5.48 0.16
N ASP A 132 -19.58 5.49 0.85
CA ASP A 132 -20.06 6.66 1.60
C ASP A 132 -19.21 6.91 2.86
N THR A 133 -18.81 5.84 3.56
CA THR A 133 -17.90 5.93 4.71
C THR A 133 -16.53 6.50 4.28
N CYS A 134 -15.95 5.97 3.21
CA CYS A 134 -14.66 6.41 2.68
C CYS A 134 -14.72 7.83 2.12
N ARG A 135 -15.86 8.24 1.54
CA ARG A 135 -16.05 9.59 0.96
C ARG A 135 -15.81 10.70 1.96
N SER A 136 -16.04 10.47 3.26
CA SER A 136 -15.82 11.48 4.30
C SER A 136 -14.42 12.12 4.25
N CYS A 137 -13.40 11.36 3.84
CA CYS A 137 -12.03 11.85 3.68
C CYS A 137 -11.46 11.66 2.25
N HIS A 138 -11.94 10.67 1.50
CA HIS A 138 -11.40 10.28 0.18
C HIS A 138 -12.31 10.70 -0.98
N GLN A 139 -12.84 11.92 -0.94
CA GLN A 139 -13.86 12.42 -1.89
C GLN A 139 -13.46 12.24 -3.36
N GLY A 140 -12.24 12.64 -3.74
CA GLY A 140 -11.77 12.52 -5.12
C GLY A 140 -11.72 11.06 -5.62
N VAL A 141 -11.20 10.16 -4.78
CA VAL A 141 -11.13 8.72 -5.07
C VAL A 141 -12.52 8.12 -5.16
N THR A 142 -13.42 8.44 -4.21
CA THR A 142 -14.79 7.92 -4.24
C THR A 142 -15.54 8.45 -5.45
N ASN A 143 -15.38 9.72 -5.80
CA ASN A 143 -16.05 10.30 -6.98
C ASN A 143 -15.60 9.62 -8.28
N ALA A 144 -14.31 9.28 -8.40
CA ALA A 144 -13.81 8.46 -9.51
C ALA A 144 -14.39 7.04 -9.46
N PHE A 145 -14.37 6.39 -8.29
CA PHE A 145 -14.90 5.04 -8.10
C PHE A 145 -16.38 4.93 -8.46
N THR A 146 -17.21 5.92 -8.11
CA THR A 146 -18.65 5.89 -8.39
C THR A 146 -19.01 5.96 -9.87
N GLN A 147 -18.05 6.31 -10.73
CA GLN A 147 -18.22 6.28 -12.19
C GLN A 147 -17.92 4.90 -12.79
N SER A 148 -17.36 3.98 -12.00
CA SER A 148 -16.91 2.68 -12.49
C SER A 148 -18.04 1.66 -12.64
N ASN A 149 -17.83 0.70 -13.54
CA ASN A 149 -18.68 -0.47 -13.66
C ASN A 149 -18.70 -1.32 -12.37
N HIS A 150 -17.60 -1.34 -11.59
CA HIS A 150 -17.57 -2.01 -10.29
C HIS A 150 -18.58 -1.40 -9.32
N TYR A 151 -18.62 -0.07 -9.21
CA TYR A 151 -19.61 0.60 -8.37
C TYR A 151 -21.05 0.38 -8.84
N ILE A 152 -21.30 0.44 -10.16
CA ILE A 152 -22.62 0.17 -10.73
C ILE A 152 -23.10 -1.24 -10.36
N LYS A 153 -22.24 -2.26 -10.48
CA LYS A 153 -22.58 -3.65 -10.10
C LYS A 153 -22.68 -3.85 -8.60
N LEU A 154 -21.90 -3.12 -7.80
CA LEU A 154 -21.97 -3.11 -6.34
C LEU A 154 -23.33 -2.57 -5.87
N LYS A 155 -23.75 -1.39 -6.35
CA LYS A 155 -25.03 -0.79 -5.94
C LYS A 155 -26.25 -1.45 -6.56
N GLY A 156 -26.12 -2.04 -7.74
CA GLY A 156 -27.22 -2.75 -8.40
C GLY A 156 -27.52 -4.10 -7.76
N ALA A 157 -26.65 -5.09 -7.98
CA ALA A 157 -26.89 -6.48 -7.58
C ALA A 157 -26.07 -6.92 -6.35
N GLY A 158 -25.22 -6.04 -5.79
CA GLY A 158 -24.29 -6.42 -4.73
C GLY A 158 -23.12 -7.28 -5.19
N LEU A 159 -22.89 -7.36 -6.51
CA LEU A 159 -21.91 -8.26 -7.12
C LEU A 159 -20.58 -7.58 -7.48
N GLY A 160 -20.54 -6.24 -7.40
CA GLY A 160 -19.31 -5.49 -7.64
C GLY A 160 -18.41 -5.47 -6.39
N PRO A 161 -17.08 -5.37 -6.57
CA PRO A 161 -16.17 -5.15 -5.45
C PRO A 161 -16.40 -3.77 -4.82
N SER A 162 -15.98 -3.61 -3.57
CA SER A 162 -15.94 -2.33 -2.86
C SER A 162 -14.51 -1.99 -2.45
N CYS A 163 -14.33 -0.91 -1.69
CA CYS A 163 -13.02 -0.35 -1.34
C CYS A 163 -12.09 -1.39 -0.71
N ASN A 164 -12.60 -2.14 0.27
CA ASN A 164 -11.81 -3.15 0.99
C ASN A 164 -11.62 -4.46 0.21
N THR A 165 -12.29 -4.66 -0.93
CA THR A 165 -12.08 -5.83 -1.77
C THR A 165 -10.69 -5.81 -2.40
N CYS A 166 -10.21 -4.63 -2.76
CA CYS A 166 -8.85 -4.45 -3.30
C CYS A 166 -7.86 -3.94 -2.25
N HIS A 167 -8.27 -3.01 -1.38
CA HIS A 167 -7.35 -2.36 -0.43
C HIS A 167 -7.23 -3.06 0.94
N ILE A 168 -7.73 -4.29 1.07
CA ILE A 168 -7.75 -5.05 2.34
C ILE A 168 -8.51 -4.26 3.43
N HIS A 169 -8.60 -4.81 4.64
CA HIS A 169 -9.30 -4.20 5.77
C HIS A 169 -8.78 -2.79 6.07
N MET A 170 -9.73 -1.85 6.26
CA MET A 170 -9.45 -0.45 6.61
C MET A 170 -8.60 0.32 5.59
N ALA A 171 -8.36 -0.23 4.40
CA ALA A 171 -7.37 0.30 3.45
C ALA A 171 -5.98 0.51 4.10
N SER A 172 -5.63 -0.32 5.09
CA SER A 172 -4.34 -0.21 5.79
C SER A 172 -3.15 -0.50 4.87
N LYS A 173 -3.41 -1.24 3.78
CA LYS A 173 -2.49 -1.45 2.68
C LYS A 173 -3.07 -0.90 1.38
N VAL A 174 -2.31 -0.05 0.70
CA VAL A 174 -2.60 0.32 -0.69
C VAL A 174 -1.79 -0.61 -1.58
N LEU A 175 -2.45 -1.24 -2.56
CA LEU A 175 -1.76 -2.08 -3.53
C LEU A 175 -0.77 -1.23 -4.32
N TYR A 176 0.52 -1.52 -4.18
CA TYR A 176 1.60 -0.71 -4.75
C TYR A 176 2.41 -1.47 -5.81
N SER A 177 2.60 -2.77 -5.63
CA SER A 177 3.32 -3.59 -6.60
C SER A 177 2.45 -3.85 -7.84
N PRO A 178 2.99 -3.70 -9.07
CA PRO A 178 2.28 -4.06 -10.29
C PRO A 178 1.80 -5.51 -10.29
N ASP A 179 2.62 -6.43 -9.78
CA ASP A 179 2.25 -7.86 -9.71
C ASP A 179 1.15 -8.09 -8.67
N GLU A 180 1.23 -7.43 -7.51
CA GLU A 180 0.17 -7.52 -6.50
C GLU A 180 -1.17 -7.00 -7.04
N VAL A 181 -1.15 -5.89 -7.77
CA VAL A 181 -2.34 -5.34 -8.44
C VAL A 181 -2.88 -6.31 -9.49
N SER A 182 -2.00 -6.85 -10.34
CA SER A 182 -2.37 -7.85 -11.36
C SER A 182 -3.05 -9.06 -10.72
N SER A 183 -2.44 -9.63 -9.68
CA SER A 183 -2.99 -10.78 -8.95
C SER A 183 -4.35 -10.49 -8.32
N HIS A 184 -4.55 -9.31 -7.71
CA HIS A 184 -5.85 -8.95 -7.15
C HIS A 184 -6.94 -8.83 -8.23
N CYS A 185 -6.62 -8.25 -9.38
CA CYS A 185 -7.54 -8.18 -10.51
C CYS A 185 -7.88 -9.58 -11.06
N ALA A 186 -6.88 -10.47 -11.14
CA ALA A 186 -7.02 -11.82 -11.66
C ALA A 186 -7.98 -12.70 -10.83
N ASN A 187 -8.13 -12.43 -9.53
CA ASN A 187 -9.07 -13.14 -8.63
C ASN A 187 -10.55 -13.05 -9.07
N CYS A 188 -10.89 -12.11 -9.95
CA CYS A 188 -12.23 -12.04 -10.55
C CYS A 188 -12.18 -12.04 -12.07
N HIS A 189 -11.18 -11.40 -12.67
CA HIS A 189 -11.09 -11.23 -14.13
C HIS A 189 -10.31 -12.32 -14.84
N ASN A 190 -9.66 -13.25 -14.14
CA ASN A 190 -8.94 -14.35 -14.78
C ASN A 190 -9.15 -15.68 -14.03
N THR A 191 -10.36 -15.89 -13.52
CA THR A 191 -10.72 -17.09 -12.77
C THR A 191 -11.54 -18.04 -13.65
N VAL A 192 -11.00 -19.24 -13.89
CA VAL A 192 -11.72 -20.31 -14.59
C VAL A 192 -12.93 -20.71 -13.74
N ASN A 193 -14.10 -20.85 -14.37
CA ASN A 193 -15.38 -21.09 -13.70
C ASN A 193 -15.79 -20.00 -12.69
N GLY A 194 -15.21 -18.80 -12.79
CA GLY A 194 -15.63 -17.63 -12.02
C GLY A 194 -16.97 -17.08 -12.51
N LEU A 195 -17.50 -16.09 -11.78
CA LEU A 195 -18.73 -15.39 -12.14
C LEU A 195 -18.62 -14.62 -13.47
N LEU A 196 -17.39 -14.26 -13.85
CA LEU A 196 -17.08 -13.50 -15.07
C LEU A 196 -16.36 -14.40 -16.07
N MET A 197 -16.56 -14.13 -17.35
CA MET A 197 -15.72 -14.70 -18.41
C MET A 197 -14.25 -14.30 -18.17
N PRO A 198 -13.29 -15.24 -18.27
CA PRO A 198 -11.87 -14.92 -18.13
C PRO A 198 -11.41 -13.88 -19.17
N ARG A 199 -10.73 -12.86 -18.68
CA ARG A 199 -10.19 -11.68 -19.36
C ARG A 199 -8.79 -11.37 -18.83
N PRO A 200 -7.77 -12.17 -19.19
CA PRO A 200 -6.40 -11.97 -18.71
C PRO A 200 -5.78 -10.63 -19.15
N ASP A 201 -6.35 -9.97 -20.15
CA ASP A 201 -5.97 -8.62 -20.58
C ASP A 201 -6.23 -7.54 -19.50
N ILE A 202 -7.24 -7.72 -18.65
CA ILE A 202 -7.57 -6.77 -17.58
C ILE A 202 -6.48 -6.68 -16.50
N PRO A 203 -6.06 -7.78 -15.84
CA PRO A 203 -4.99 -7.73 -14.86
C PRO A 203 -3.65 -7.26 -15.46
N GLU A 204 -3.34 -7.61 -16.71
CA GLU A 204 -2.12 -7.15 -17.37
C GLU A 204 -2.16 -5.65 -17.66
N THR A 205 -3.27 -5.14 -18.20
CA THR A 205 -3.45 -3.69 -18.41
C THR A 205 -3.35 -2.92 -17.10
N ALA A 206 -3.87 -3.49 -16.01
CA ALA A 206 -3.76 -2.89 -14.69
C ALA A 206 -2.30 -2.84 -14.20
N LYS A 207 -1.55 -3.94 -14.37
CA LYS A 207 -0.12 -4.02 -14.08
C LYS A 207 0.67 -2.92 -14.79
N GLU A 208 0.48 -2.79 -16.10
CA GLU A 208 1.20 -1.82 -16.92
C GLU A 208 0.95 -0.36 -16.49
N ASN A 209 -0.27 -0.04 -16.05
CA ASN A 209 -0.60 1.29 -15.56
C ASN A 209 0.11 1.61 -14.23
N VAL A 210 0.20 0.64 -13.33
CA VAL A 210 0.96 0.81 -12.08
C VAL A 210 2.45 0.95 -12.37
N MET A 211 3.00 0.18 -13.31
CA MET A 211 4.36 0.38 -13.80
C MET A 211 4.55 1.79 -14.39
N ALA A 212 3.54 2.31 -15.09
CA ALA A 212 3.55 3.67 -15.62
C ALA A 212 3.55 4.75 -14.52
N PHE A 213 2.91 4.51 -13.36
CA PHE A 213 3.05 5.39 -12.20
C PHE A 213 4.45 5.30 -11.59
N GLN A 214 4.96 4.08 -11.39
CA GLN A 214 6.27 3.86 -10.76
C GLN A 214 7.39 4.50 -11.57
N ARG A 215 7.39 4.41 -12.90
CA ARG A 215 8.40 5.09 -13.72
C ARG A 215 8.33 6.63 -13.56
N VAL A 216 7.15 7.21 -13.30
CA VAL A 216 7.00 8.65 -13.05
C VAL A 216 7.58 8.98 -11.69
N ASP A 217 7.26 8.19 -10.65
CA ASP A 217 7.82 8.35 -9.31
C ASP A 217 9.37 8.31 -9.37
N PHE A 218 9.97 7.32 -10.04
CA PHE A 218 11.42 7.19 -10.17
C PHE A 218 12.07 8.37 -10.90
N VAL A 219 11.52 8.80 -12.04
CA VAL A 219 12.12 9.92 -12.79
C VAL A 219 11.91 11.25 -12.05
N THR A 220 10.79 11.42 -11.33
CA THR A 220 10.52 12.62 -10.52
C THR A 220 11.50 12.72 -9.37
N GLU A 221 11.77 11.62 -8.67
CA GLU A 221 12.76 11.57 -7.59
C GLU A 221 14.16 11.88 -8.13
N TRP A 222 14.57 11.22 -9.22
CA TRP A 222 15.85 11.50 -9.86
C TRP A 222 15.98 12.97 -10.27
N SER A 223 14.94 13.54 -10.87
CA SER A 223 14.93 14.96 -11.25
C SER A 223 14.99 15.88 -10.03
N GLY A 224 14.34 15.52 -8.93
CA GLY A 224 14.37 16.26 -7.67
C GLY A 224 15.77 16.34 -7.07
N LEU A 225 16.52 15.24 -7.11
CA LEU A 225 17.92 15.21 -6.66
C LEU A 225 18.82 16.13 -7.51
N LEU A 226 18.64 16.12 -8.84
CA LEU A 226 19.36 17.02 -9.74
C LEU A 226 18.96 18.49 -9.51
N LEU A 227 17.69 18.75 -9.25
CA LEU A 227 17.16 20.08 -8.98
C LEU A 227 17.79 20.66 -7.71
N ALA A 228 17.85 19.86 -6.65
CA ALA A 228 18.46 20.25 -5.38
C ALA A 228 19.96 20.56 -5.54
N GLU A 229 20.70 19.77 -6.33
CA GLU A 229 22.11 20.08 -6.66
C GLU A 229 22.23 21.38 -7.45
N ALA A 230 21.42 21.58 -8.48
CA ALA A 230 21.46 22.79 -9.30
C ALA A 230 21.12 24.06 -8.49
N GLN A 231 20.17 23.97 -7.56
CA GLN A 231 19.87 25.02 -6.60
C GLN A 231 21.05 25.32 -5.67
N ARG A 232 21.72 24.28 -5.15
CA ARG A 232 22.95 24.45 -4.33
C ARG A 232 24.07 25.15 -5.09
N ARG A 233 24.18 24.96 -6.40
CA ARG A 233 25.13 25.68 -7.27
C ARG A 233 24.66 27.08 -7.71
N GLY A 234 23.50 27.53 -7.24
CA GLY A 234 22.95 28.85 -7.62
C GLY A 234 22.52 28.94 -9.09
N LEU A 235 22.24 27.81 -9.75
CA LEU A 235 21.78 27.81 -11.14
C LEU A 235 20.31 28.24 -11.22
N ASN A 236 19.95 28.97 -12.29
CA ASN A 236 18.54 29.26 -12.56
C ASN A 236 17.81 27.95 -12.95
N VAL A 237 16.80 27.55 -12.16
CA VAL A 237 16.05 26.30 -12.33
C VAL A 237 14.53 26.49 -12.34
N LEU A 238 14.05 27.71 -12.62
CA LEU A 238 12.62 28.05 -12.54
C LEU A 238 11.76 27.12 -13.41
N GLU A 239 12.18 26.90 -14.66
CA GLU A 239 11.45 26.06 -15.63
C GLU A 239 11.46 24.57 -15.24
N GLU A 240 12.57 24.06 -14.72
CA GLU A 240 12.67 22.67 -14.29
C GLU A 240 11.85 22.41 -13.03
N ASN A 241 11.83 23.35 -12.08
CA ASN A 241 10.96 23.27 -10.92
C ASN A 241 9.49 23.23 -11.33
N ARG A 242 9.05 24.16 -12.19
CA ARG A 242 7.67 24.18 -12.72
C ARG A 242 7.30 22.89 -13.44
N SER A 243 8.20 22.37 -14.27
CA SER A 243 7.97 21.12 -15.01
C SER A 243 7.83 19.91 -14.07
N LEU A 244 8.56 19.89 -12.94
CA LEU A 244 8.39 18.84 -11.92
C LEU A 244 7.10 19.00 -11.12
N ASP A 245 6.69 20.22 -10.80
CA ASP A 245 5.42 20.46 -10.12
C ASP A 245 4.23 20.03 -10.99
N GLU A 246 4.28 20.32 -12.30
CA GLU A 246 3.30 19.80 -13.27
C GLU A 246 3.28 18.28 -13.35
N SER A 247 4.46 17.64 -13.37
CA SER A 247 4.58 16.18 -13.37
C SER A 247 3.91 15.55 -12.14
N LYS A 248 4.21 16.08 -10.95
CA LYS A 248 3.63 15.63 -9.68
C LYS A 248 2.11 15.82 -9.64
N ALA A 249 1.61 16.95 -10.14
CA ALA A 249 0.18 17.23 -10.21
C ALA A 249 -0.54 16.25 -11.15
N LEU A 250 0.02 15.99 -12.34
CA LEU A 250 -0.52 15.00 -13.28
C LEU A 250 -0.51 13.60 -12.70
N LEU A 251 0.57 13.18 -12.04
CA LEU A 251 0.64 11.87 -11.40
C LEU A 251 -0.37 11.73 -10.28
N THR A 252 -0.56 12.77 -9.47
CA THR A 252 -1.56 12.79 -8.40
C THR A 252 -2.97 12.63 -8.98
N SER A 253 -3.27 13.35 -10.06
CA SER A 253 -4.53 13.19 -10.80
C SER A 253 -4.69 11.77 -11.34
N ALA A 254 -3.65 11.21 -11.99
CA ALA A 254 -3.70 9.86 -12.56
C ALA A 254 -3.96 8.79 -11.49
N LYS A 255 -3.32 8.90 -10.32
CA LYS A 255 -3.54 8.01 -9.16
C LYS A 255 -4.98 8.09 -8.61
N ILE A 256 -5.64 9.26 -8.70
CA ILE A 256 -7.07 9.38 -8.37
C ILE A 256 -7.93 8.74 -9.47
N GLN A 257 -7.72 9.14 -10.73
CA GLN A 257 -8.50 8.70 -11.88
C GLN A 257 -8.37 7.19 -12.16
N TRP A 258 -7.31 6.55 -11.68
CA TRP A 258 -7.17 5.09 -11.60
C TRP A 258 -8.44 4.38 -11.13
N HIS A 259 -9.15 4.97 -10.15
CA HIS A 259 -10.35 4.40 -9.55
C HIS A 259 -11.60 4.49 -10.45
N THR A 260 -11.54 5.20 -11.58
CA THR A 260 -12.57 5.07 -12.63
C THR A 260 -12.48 3.73 -13.36
N PHE A 261 -11.31 3.07 -13.28
CA PHE A 261 -10.92 1.89 -14.06
C PHE A 261 -10.92 2.12 -15.58
N TYR A 262 -10.88 3.37 -16.04
CA TYR A 262 -10.66 3.69 -17.45
C TYR A 262 -9.15 3.77 -17.76
N MET A 263 -8.54 2.60 -17.91
CA MET A 263 -7.08 2.42 -17.92
C MET A 263 -6.35 3.19 -19.02
N GLN A 264 -6.97 3.38 -20.20
CA GLN A 264 -6.32 4.11 -21.30
C GLN A 264 -6.10 5.59 -20.96
N ASN A 265 -7.11 6.24 -20.38
CA ASN A 265 -7.00 7.64 -19.97
C ASN A 265 -6.01 7.83 -18.84
N VAL A 266 -6.02 6.90 -17.88
CA VAL A 266 -5.09 6.90 -16.75
C VAL A 266 -3.66 6.72 -17.22
N ARG A 267 -3.43 5.79 -18.15
CA ARG A 267 -2.13 5.58 -18.77
C ARG A 267 -1.62 6.84 -19.47
N LYS A 268 -2.49 7.48 -20.27
CA LYS A 268 -2.14 8.74 -20.95
C LYS A 268 -1.71 9.83 -19.97
N GLN A 269 -2.43 10.01 -18.87
CA GLN A 269 -2.04 11.00 -17.84
C GLN A 269 -0.67 10.68 -17.22
N ALA A 270 -0.38 9.40 -16.97
CA ALA A 270 0.92 8.96 -16.47
C ALA A 270 2.05 9.12 -17.53
N ASP A 271 1.76 8.92 -18.82
CA ASP A 271 2.69 9.22 -19.92
C ASP A 271 3.00 10.72 -19.99
N ASP A 272 1.97 11.57 -19.92
CA ASP A 272 2.13 13.03 -19.92
C ASP A 272 2.97 13.49 -18.70
N ALA A 273 2.72 12.95 -17.51
CA ALA A 273 3.50 13.23 -16.30
C ALA A 273 4.98 12.81 -16.46
N PHE A 274 5.22 11.63 -17.04
CA PHE A 274 6.57 11.10 -17.25
C PHE A 274 7.39 12.03 -18.17
N LEU A 275 6.80 12.48 -19.28
CA LEU A 275 7.48 13.37 -20.23
C LEU A 275 7.89 14.71 -19.57
N LYS A 276 7.06 15.25 -18.67
CA LYS A 276 7.36 16.47 -17.92
C LYS A 276 8.56 16.31 -16.99
N ALA A 277 8.64 15.18 -16.27
CA ALA A 277 9.77 14.90 -15.39
C ALA A 277 11.05 14.61 -16.18
N VAL A 278 10.98 13.83 -17.27
CA VAL A 278 12.11 13.60 -18.19
C VAL A 278 12.65 14.91 -18.75
N LYS A 279 11.78 15.83 -19.18
CA LYS A 279 12.18 17.15 -19.67
C LYS A 279 12.98 17.93 -18.61
N ALA A 280 12.50 17.94 -17.37
CA ALA A 280 13.18 18.60 -16.26
C ALA A 280 14.55 17.96 -16.00
N ARG A 281 14.59 16.63 -15.86
CA ARG A 281 15.82 15.84 -15.68
C ARG A 281 16.88 16.19 -16.72
N ASP A 282 16.52 16.12 -18.00
CA ASP A 282 17.49 16.27 -19.09
C ASP A 282 18.01 17.71 -19.16
N SER A 283 17.17 18.69 -18.83
CA SER A 283 17.60 20.09 -18.71
C SER A 283 18.57 20.28 -17.54
N LEU A 284 18.26 19.74 -16.37
CA LEU A 284 19.14 19.79 -15.18
C LEU A 284 20.48 19.13 -15.44
N ARG A 285 20.51 17.95 -16.09
CA ARG A 285 21.76 17.27 -16.45
C ARG A 285 22.66 18.14 -17.32
N ARG A 286 22.09 18.82 -18.32
CA ARG A 286 22.85 19.74 -19.18
C ARG A 286 23.35 20.97 -18.44
N LYS A 287 22.61 21.48 -17.46
CA LYS A 287 23.01 22.62 -16.63
C LYS A 287 24.14 22.25 -15.66
N LEU A 288 24.09 21.05 -15.10
CA LEU A 288 25.08 20.56 -14.12
C LEU A 288 26.39 20.04 -14.74
N SER A 289 26.38 19.76 -16.04
CA SER A 289 27.57 19.35 -16.80
C SER A 289 28.38 20.53 -17.34
N ARG A 290 27.93 21.76 -17.13
CA ARG A 290 28.64 23.01 -17.44
C ARG A 290 29.31 23.53 -16.18
#